data_AF-A0A6U1TME2-F1
#
_entry.id   AF-A0A6U1TME2-F1
#
_cell.length_a   1.000
_cell.length_b   1.000
_cell.length_c   1.000
_cell.angle_alpha   90.00
_cell.angle_beta   90.00
_cell.angle_gamma   90.00
#
_symmetry.space_group_name_H-M   'P 1'
#
loop_
_entity.id
_entity.type
_entity.pdbx_description
1 polymer ?
#
loop_
_entity_poly.entity_id
_entity_poly.type
_entity_poly.pdbx_seq_one_letter_code
_entity_poly.pdbx_strand_id
1 'polypeptide(L)'
;YMAPEVALSKPYGTGCDVYSFALVFWEMLALTEPYAGMDINAHLNLVVKRGVRPRVDASWPPRLRVLLERGWNESAKDRPPMASATNILRGEVARARDGDQTGLEHCRRRSTFVLRKGSFSFAKSNAKL
;
A
#
# COMPACT_ATOMS: atom_id res chain seq x y z
N TYR A 1 7.13 -4.48 8.02
CA TYR A 1 6.47 -4.83 9.30
C TYR A 1 5.49 -5.96 9.12
N MET A 2 5.34 -6.85 10.12
CA MET A 2 4.51 -8.05 10.04
C MET A 2 3.16 -7.83 10.74
N ALA A 3 2.07 -8.25 10.09
CA ALA A 3 0.74 -8.22 10.68
C ALA A 3 0.59 -9.29 11.78
N PRO A 4 -0.22 -9.05 12.83
CA PRO A 4 -0.35 -9.96 13.96
C PRO A 4 -0.83 -11.37 13.56
N GLU A 5 -1.73 -11.47 12.58
CA GLU A 5 -2.20 -12.76 12.07
C GLU A 5 -1.10 -13.55 11.35
N VAL A 6 -0.18 -12.86 10.66
CA VAL A 6 0.96 -13.48 9.98
C VAL A 6 1.97 -13.97 11.00
N ALA A 7 2.25 -13.16 12.03
CA ALA A 7 3.16 -13.52 13.12
C ALA A 7 2.66 -14.73 13.94
N LEU A 8 1.34 -14.94 13.98
CA LEU A 8 0.70 -16.08 14.65
C LEU A 8 0.42 -17.27 13.72
N SER A 9 0.92 -17.23 12.48
CA SER A 9 0.69 -18.28 11.47
C SER A 9 -0.79 -18.60 11.24
N LYS A 10 -1.67 -17.60 11.36
CA LYS A 10 -3.10 -17.72 11.08
C LYS A 10 -3.37 -17.52 9.58
N PRO A 11 -4.54 -17.94 9.06
CA PRO A 11 -4.94 -17.63 7.70
C PRO A 11 -4.91 -16.12 7.45
N TYR A 12 -4.15 -15.70 6.43
CA TYR A 12 -3.97 -14.31 6.07
C TYR A 12 -4.50 -14.03 4.66
N GLY A 13 -4.76 -12.76 4.38
CA GLY A 13 -5.18 -12.26 3.07
C GLY A 13 -4.61 -10.87 2.83
N THR A 14 -5.14 -10.13 1.87
CA THR A 14 -4.63 -8.80 1.46
C THR A 14 -4.60 -7.75 2.58
N GLY A 15 -5.33 -7.96 3.68
CA GLY A 15 -5.29 -7.09 4.85
C GLY A 15 -3.93 -7.05 5.56
N CYS A 16 -3.08 -8.09 5.42
CA CYS A 16 -1.75 -8.06 6.01
C CYS A 16 -0.81 -7.05 5.31
N ASP A 17 -1.00 -6.86 3.99
CA ASP A 17 -0.27 -5.86 3.21
C ASP A 17 -0.70 -4.43 3.59
N VAL A 18 -1.98 -4.23 3.92
CA VAL A 18 -2.47 -2.93 4.42
C VAL A 18 -1.84 -2.58 5.77
N TYR A 19 -1.68 -3.57 6.65
CA TYR A 19 -1.03 -3.39 7.94
C TYR A 19 0.44 -2.99 7.78
N SER A 20 1.17 -3.73 6.94
CA SER A 20 2.59 -3.45 6.71
C SER A 20 2.77 -2.08 6.05
N PHE A 21 1.91 -1.72 5.10
CA PHE A 21 1.86 -0.40 4.48
C PHE A 21 1.61 0.71 5.51
N ALA A 22 0.63 0.55 6.42
CA ALA A 22 0.31 1.58 7.40
C ALA A 22 1.50 1.92 8.32
N LEU A 23 2.27 0.92 8.73
CA LEU A 23 3.47 1.14 9.55
C LEU A 23 4.61 1.79 8.76
N VAL A 24 4.85 1.38 7.51
CA VAL A 24 5.83 2.06 6.64
C VAL A 24 5.39 3.51 6.36
N PHE A 25 4.09 3.73 6.15
CA PHE A 25 3.55 5.07 5.95
C PHE A 25 3.74 5.96 7.18
N TRP A 26 3.51 5.40 8.38
CA TRP A 26 3.82 6.09 9.62
C TRP A 26 5.31 6.42 9.76
N GLU A 27 6.19 5.48 9.45
CA GLU A 27 7.65 5.68 9.47
C GLU A 27 8.08 6.81 8.54
N MET A 28 7.48 6.90 7.34
CA MET A 28 7.71 8.00 6.40
C MET A 28 7.23 9.35 6.94
N LEU A 29 6.13 9.39 7.69
CA LEU A 29 5.62 10.64 8.28
C LEU A 29 6.39 11.07 9.53
N ALA A 30 6.76 10.12 10.38
CA ALA A 30 7.48 10.37 11.62
C ALA A 30 8.99 10.57 11.38
N LEU A 31 9.52 10.07 10.25
CA LEU A 31 10.95 10.01 9.95
C LEU A 31 11.75 9.25 11.03
N THR A 32 11.10 8.29 11.68
CA THR A 32 11.67 7.49 12.78
C THR A 32 11.14 6.07 12.73
N GLU A 33 11.89 5.11 13.28
CA GLU A 33 11.46 3.71 13.36
C GLU A 33 10.35 3.52 14.43
N PRO A 34 9.20 2.89 14.08
CA PRO A 34 8.04 2.74 14.97
C PRO A 34 8.28 1.92 16.23
N TYR A 35 9.23 0.98 16.20
CA TYR A 35 9.55 0.09 17.31
C TYR A 35 11.06 0.03 17.55
N ALA A 36 11.73 1.19 17.49
CA ALA A 36 13.17 1.30 17.69
C ALA A 36 13.62 0.63 19.00
N GLY A 37 14.65 -0.22 18.93
CA GLY A 37 15.23 -0.90 20.09
C GLY A 37 14.39 -2.06 20.66
N MET A 38 13.32 -2.48 19.98
CA MET A 38 12.50 -3.63 20.38
C MET A 38 13.08 -4.92 19.80
N ASP A 39 13.29 -5.93 20.65
CA ASP A 39 13.65 -7.27 20.18
C ASP A 39 12.43 -8.02 19.61
N ILE A 40 12.68 -9.15 18.95
CA ILE A 40 11.62 -9.96 18.32
C ILE A 40 10.59 -10.43 19.38
N ASN A 41 11.04 -10.80 20.59
CA ASN A 41 10.15 -11.28 21.65
C ASN A 41 9.27 -10.17 22.21
N ALA A 42 9.82 -8.97 22.42
CA ALA A 42 9.07 -7.79 22.82
C ALA A 42 8.09 -7.38 21.71
N HIS A 43 8.46 -7.48 20.44
CA HIS A 43 7.54 -7.22 19.34
C HIS A 43 6.34 -8.18 19.35
N LEU A 44 6.59 -9.49 19.51
CA LEU A 44 5.52 -10.48 19.63
C LEU A 44 4.64 -10.24 20.86
N ASN A 45 5.22 -9.87 22.00
CA ASN A 45 4.44 -9.67 23.23
C ASN A 45 3.69 -8.34 23.25
N LEU A 46 4.30 -7.24 22.81
CA LEU A 46 3.73 -5.90 22.91
C LEU A 46 2.86 -5.57 21.69
N VAL A 47 3.35 -5.80 20.48
CA VAL A 47 2.65 -5.40 19.25
C VAL A 47 1.60 -6.44 18.85
N VAL A 48 1.97 -7.73 18.89
CA VAL A 48 1.08 -8.81 18.44
C VAL A 48 0.08 -9.21 19.52
N LYS A 49 0.50 -9.43 20.77
CA LYS A 49 -0.41 -9.86 21.85
C LYS A 49 -1.12 -8.72 22.59
N ARG A 50 -0.47 -7.58 22.79
CA ARG A 50 -1.05 -6.44 23.53
C ARG A 50 -1.57 -5.31 22.63
N GLY A 51 -1.39 -5.41 21.31
CA GLY A 51 -1.91 -4.42 20.38
C GLY A 51 -1.25 -3.05 20.48
N VAL A 52 -0.02 -2.94 20.98
CA VAL A 52 0.71 -1.65 21.04
C VAL A 52 0.92 -1.13 19.62
N ARG A 53 0.67 0.16 19.42
CA ARG A 53 0.83 0.86 18.13
C ARG A 53 1.64 2.14 18.31
N PRO A 54 2.30 2.63 17.24
CA PRO A 54 3.03 3.89 17.28
C PRO A 54 2.10 5.07 17.55
N ARG A 55 2.60 6.10 18.22
CA ARG A 55 1.84 7.32 18.49
C ARG A 55 1.56 8.06 17.19
N VAL A 56 0.31 8.43 16.96
CA VAL A 56 -0.09 9.30 15.84
C VAL A 56 -0.01 10.74 16.30
N ASP A 57 0.74 11.58 15.59
CA ASP A 57 0.83 13.01 15.87
C ASP A 57 -0.48 13.70 15.49
N ALA A 58 -1.00 14.55 16.37
CA ALA A 58 -2.21 15.34 16.15
C ALA A 58 -2.01 16.43 15.07
N SER A 59 -0.77 16.83 14.78
CA SER A 59 -0.43 17.78 13.72
C SER A 59 -0.72 17.23 12.31
N TRP A 60 -0.75 15.90 12.16
CA TRP A 60 -0.99 15.29 10.86
C TRP A 60 -2.44 15.43 10.39
N PRO A 61 -2.68 15.57 9.07
CA PRO A 61 -4.02 15.67 8.51
C PRO A 61 -4.96 14.57 9.03
N PRO A 62 -6.20 14.92 9.47
CA PRO A 62 -7.11 13.95 10.09
C PRO A 62 -7.37 12.69 9.26
N ARG A 63 -7.42 12.83 7.93
CA ARG A 63 -7.62 11.69 7.02
C ARG A 63 -6.45 10.72 7.02
N LEU A 64 -5.22 11.20 7.18
CA LEU A 64 -4.04 10.34 7.34
C LEU A 64 -4.03 9.63 8.69
N ARG A 65 -4.43 10.33 9.77
CA ARG A 65 -4.55 9.73 11.10
C ARG A 65 -5.54 8.56 11.10
N VAL A 66 -6.73 8.78 10.55
CA VAL A 66 -7.74 7.72 10.38
C VAL A 66 -7.24 6.58 9.51
N LEU A 67 -6.51 6.88 8.42
CA LEU A 67 -5.93 5.86 7.55
C LEU A 67 -4.94 4.97 8.31
N LEU A 68 -4.04 5.56 9.10
CA LEU A 68 -3.08 4.84 9.92
C LEU A 68 -3.79 3.98 10.96
N GLU A 69 -4.67 4.57 11.76
CA GLU A 69 -5.42 3.90 12.83
C GLU A 69 -6.22 2.69 12.33
N ARG A 70 -6.88 2.84 11.18
CA ARG A 70 -7.62 1.73 10.56
C ARG A 70 -6.69 0.75 9.86
N GLY A 71 -5.59 1.22 9.27
CA GLY A 71 -4.66 0.41 8.49
C GLY A 71 -3.95 -0.66 9.32
N TRP A 72 -3.61 -0.34 10.58
CA TRP A 72 -2.98 -1.29 11.52
C TRP A 72 -3.94 -1.87 12.55
N ASN A 73 -5.24 -1.89 12.27
CA ASN A 73 -6.23 -2.51 13.15
C ASN A 73 -5.86 -3.98 13.43
N GLU A 74 -6.12 -4.46 14.64
CA GLU A 74 -5.88 -5.85 15.02
C GLU A 74 -6.65 -6.82 14.11
N SER A 75 -7.91 -6.53 13.85
CA SER A 75 -8.76 -7.29 12.93
C SER A 75 -8.45 -6.93 11.49
N ALA A 76 -7.99 -7.92 10.72
CA ALA A 76 -7.71 -7.76 9.29
C ALA A 76 -8.95 -7.35 8.47
N LYS A 77 -10.17 -7.62 8.96
CA LYS A 77 -11.44 -7.29 8.29
C LYS A 77 -11.80 -5.81 8.40
N ASP A 78 -11.36 -5.16 9.47
CA ASP A 78 -11.68 -3.75 9.74
C ASP A 78 -10.70 -2.78 9.05
N ARG A 79 -9.61 -3.34 8.51
CA ARG A 79 -8.62 -2.60 7.71
C ARG A 79 -9.24 -2.19 6.37
N PRO A 80 -9.00 -0.94 5.91
CA PRO A 80 -9.50 -0.49 4.63
C PRO A 80 -8.81 -1.25 3.49
N PRO A 81 -9.49 -1.50 2.36
CA PRO A 81 -8.83 -2.05 1.19
C PRO A 81 -7.77 -1.06 0.68
N MET A 82 -6.68 -1.58 0.10
CA MET A 82 -5.57 -0.75 -0.40
C MET A 82 -6.01 0.33 -1.40
N ALA A 83 -7.05 0.05 -2.19
CA ALA A 83 -7.66 1.03 -3.09
C ALA A 83 -8.21 2.26 -2.33
N SER A 84 -8.85 2.04 -1.18
CA SER A 84 -9.36 3.13 -0.33
C SER A 84 -8.22 3.92 0.30
N ALA A 85 -7.17 3.25 0.78
CA ALA A 85 -5.95 3.90 1.27
C ALA A 85 -5.32 4.80 0.19
N THR A 86 -5.17 4.27 -1.03
CA THR A 86 -4.63 5.01 -2.19
C THR A 86 -5.49 6.23 -2.51
N ASN A 87 -6.82 6.11 -2.49
CA ASN A 87 -7.72 7.24 -2.77
C ASN A 87 -7.58 8.35 -1.72
N ILE A 88 -7.45 7.99 -0.43
CA ILE A 88 -7.22 8.97 0.64
C ILE A 88 -5.90 9.71 0.40
N LEU A 89 -4.82 8.99 0.09
CA LEU A 89 -3.51 9.58 -0.16
C LEU A 89 -3.51 10.49 -1.38
N ARG A 90 -4.17 10.07 -2.48
CA ARG A 90 -4.34 10.92 -3.66
C ARG A 90 -5.08 12.21 -3.32
N GLY A 91 -6.12 12.12 -2.50
CA GLY A 91 -6.85 13.28 -2.01
C GLY A 91 -5.96 14.22 -1.21
N GLU A 92 -5.13 13.70 -0.30
CA GLU A 92 -4.18 14.53 0.45
C GLU A 92 -3.12 15.19 -0.44
N VAL A 93 -2.56 14.44 -1.40
CA VAL A 93 -1.56 14.99 -2.33
C VAL A 93 -2.18 16.08 -3.19
N ALA A 94 -3.38 15.86 -3.72
CA ALA A 94 -4.08 16.88 -4.49
C ALA A 94 -4.32 18.15 -3.65
N ARG A 95 -4.70 18.00 -2.37
CA ARG A 95 -4.87 19.14 -1.47
C ARG A 95 -3.57 19.87 -1.15
N ALA A 96 -2.46 19.13 -1.05
CA ALA A 96 -1.15 19.73 -0.84
C ALA A 96 -0.61 20.45 -2.09
N ARG A 97 -1.13 20.13 -3.28
CA ARG A 97 -0.76 20.74 -4.57
C ARG A 97 -1.83 21.67 -5.13
N ASP A 98 -2.66 22.27 -4.27
CA ASP A 98 -3.74 23.20 -4.66
C ASP A 98 -4.69 22.66 -5.75
N GLY A 99 -4.92 21.35 -5.76
CA GLY A 99 -5.80 20.65 -6.70
C GLY A 99 -5.10 20.04 -7.91
N ASP A 100 -3.78 20.21 -8.07
CA ASP A 100 -3.04 19.62 -9.17
C ASP A 100 -2.91 18.09 -9.01
N GLN A 101 -3.60 17.36 -9.90
CA GLN A 101 -3.58 15.90 -9.96
C GLN A 101 -2.61 15.36 -11.02
N THR A 102 -1.83 16.23 -11.68
CA THR A 102 -0.90 15.84 -12.74
C THR A 102 0.12 14.83 -12.21
N GLY A 103 0.24 13.70 -12.91
CA GLY A 103 1.18 12.62 -12.56
C GLY A 103 0.68 11.67 -11.47
N LEU A 104 -0.53 11.85 -10.94
CA LEU A 104 -1.16 10.86 -10.05
C LEU A 104 -1.77 9.69 -10.83
N GLU A 105 -1.93 9.78 -12.14
CA GLU A 105 -2.38 8.67 -12.99
C GLU A 105 -1.61 7.37 -12.68
N HIS A 106 -2.33 6.26 -12.48
CA HIS A 106 -1.69 4.96 -12.36
C HIS A 106 -1.22 4.56 -13.76
N CYS A 107 -0.05 5.03 -14.17
CA CYS A 107 0.60 4.48 -15.34
C CYS A 107 0.94 3.04 -14.98
N ARG A 108 0.04 2.12 -15.38
CA ARG A 108 0.31 0.70 -15.40
C ARG A 108 1.51 0.53 -16.31
N ARG A 109 2.73 0.61 -15.76
CA ARG A 109 3.93 0.15 -16.45
C ARG A 109 3.57 -1.24 -16.87
N ARG A 110 3.32 -1.43 -18.17
CA ARG A 110 3.28 -2.77 -18.75
C ARG A 110 4.71 -3.25 -18.58
N SER A 111 5.00 -3.93 -17.48
CA SER A 111 6.27 -4.63 -17.28
C SER A 111 6.47 -5.76 -18.30
N THR A 112 5.54 -5.94 -19.24
CA THR A 112 5.76 -6.74 -20.42
C THR A 112 6.24 -5.84 -21.57
N PHE A 113 7.53 -5.93 -21.85
CA PHE A 113 8.04 -5.75 -23.21
C PHE A 113 7.36 -6.81 -24.10
N VAL A 114 6.13 -6.53 -24.55
CA VAL A 114 5.48 -7.32 -25.60
C VAL A 114 6.05 -6.78 -26.90
N LEU A 115 6.93 -7.55 -27.55
CA LEU A 115 7.23 -7.36 -28.96
C LEU A 115 5.90 -7.38 -29.70
N ARG A 116 5.48 -6.21 -30.20
CA ARG A 116 4.38 -6.08 -31.13
C ARG A 116 4.75 -6.92 -32.36
N LYS A 117 4.21 -8.14 -32.47
CA LYS A 117 4.20 -8.85 -33.76
C LYS A 117 3.44 -7.95 -34.73
N GLY A 118 4.20 -7.32 -35.63
CA GLY A 118 3.65 -6.60 -36.76
C GLY A 118 2.70 -7.51 -37.52
N SER A 119 1.52 -6.98 -37.78
CA SER A 119 0.46 -7.57 -38.57
C SER A 119 1.01 -8.05 -39.92
N PHE A 120 0.73 -9.31 -40.26
CA PHE A 120 0.93 -9.85 -41.60
C PHE A 120 0.10 -9.05 -42.62
N SER A 121 0.69 -8.69 -43.76
CA SER A 121 -0.02 -8.46 -45.01
C SER A 121 0.52 -9.43 -46.05
N PHE A 122 -0.34 -10.34 -46.50
CA PHE A 122 -0.03 -11.33 -47.54
C PHE A 122 -0.56 -10.78 -48.87
N ALA A 123 0.33 -10.29 -49.73
CA ALA A 123 -0.02 -9.91 -51.09
C ALA A 123 -0.19 -11.18 -51.95
N LYS A 124 -1.41 -11.42 -52.43
CA LYS A 124 -1.66 -12.41 -53.49
C LYS A 124 -1.20 -11.81 -54.82
N SER A 125 -0.17 -12.38 -55.44
CA SER A 125 0.17 -12.12 -56.83
C SER A 125 -0.33 -13.29 -57.69
N ASN A 126 -1.27 -12.99 -58.59
CA ASN A 126 -1.76 -13.91 -59.61
C ASN A 126 -0.79 -13.92 -60.80
N ALA A 127 -0.24 -15.07 -61.16
CA ALA A 127 0.39 -15.30 -62.45
C ALA A 127 -0.53 -16.18 -63.30
N LYS A 128 -1.07 -15.60 -64.39
CA LYS A 128 -1.70 -16.33 -65.49
C LYS A 128 -0.59 -16.86 -66.41
N LEU A 129 -0.74 -18.11 -66.85
CA LEU A 129 -0.07 -18.65 -68.04
C LEU A 129 -0.66 -18.01 -69.30
#